data_AF-A0A916MHP6-F1
#
_entry.id   AF-A0A916MHP6-F1
#
_cell.length_a   1.000
_cell.length_b   1.000
_cell.length_c   1.000
_cell.angle_alpha   90.00
_cell.angle_beta   90.00
_cell.angle_gamma   90.00
#
_symmetry.space_group_name_H-M   'P 1'
#
loop_
_entity.id
_entity.type
_entity.pdbx_description
1 polymer ?
#
loop_
_entity_poly.entity_id
_entity_poly.type
_entity_poly.pdbx_seq_one_letter_code
_entity_poly.pdbx_strand_id
1 'polypeptide(L)' 'MDVQQVKEAIEAGGSIRAAAKLLGKSYQSLQWWLARNGYRIEKRAVLVKAHPVKESK' A
#
# COMPACT_ATOMS: atom_id res chain seq x y z
N MET A 1 7.11 9.40 -0.99
CA MET A 1 6.66 8.13 -1.62
C MET A 1 5.39 8.47 -2.34
N ASP A 2 5.46 8.43 -3.67
CA ASP A 2 4.33 8.70 -4.53
C ASP A 2 3.42 7.48 -4.65
N VAL A 3 2.12 7.72 -4.78
CA VAL A 3 1.12 6.66 -4.95
C VAL A 3 1.42 5.83 -6.20
N GLN A 4 1.85 6.47 -7.29
CA GLN A 4 2.22 5.81 -8.54
C GLN A 4 3.35 4.79 -8.31
N GLN A 5 4.44 5.21 -7.67
CA GLN A 5 5.59 4.35 -7.38
C GLN A 5 5.20 3.17 -6.46
N VAL A 6 4.36 3.42 -5.46
CA VAL A 6 3.87 2.36 -4.56
C VAL A 6 3.01 1.37 -5.32
N LYS A 7 2.13 1.84 -6.22
CA LYS A 7 1.30 0.98 -7.05
C LYS A 7 2.16 0.08 -7.96
N GLU A 8 3.10 0.67 -8.70
CA GLU A 8 4.00 -0.08 -9.59
C GLU A 8 4.84 -1.10 -8.81
N ALA A 9 5.37 -0.73 -7.64
CA ALA A 9 6.14 -1.65 -6.81
C ALA A 9 5.29 -2.83 -6.27
N ILE A 10 4.01 -2.59 -5.98
CA ILE A 10 3.09 -3.64 -5.54
C ILE A 10 2.69 -4.54 -6.71
N GLU A 11 2.41 -3.97 -7.89
CA GLU A 11 2.09 -4.73 -9.11
C GLU A 11 3.28 -5.58 -9.56
N ALA A 12 4.50 -5.02 -9.53
CA ALA A 12 5.72 -5.74 -9.87
C ALA A 12 6.12 -6.79 -8.82
N GLY A 13 5.94 -6.47 -7.53
CA GLY A 13 6.36 -7.34 -6.43
C GLY A 13 5.33 -8.41 -6.03
N GLY A 14 4.06 -8.24 -6.39
CA GLY A 14 2.97 -9.15 -6.01
C GLY A 14 2.66 -9.20 -4.50
N SER A 15 3.36 -8.41 -3.68
CA SER A 15 3.18 -8.37 -2.21
C SER A 15 3.75 -7.09 -1.59
N ILE A 16 3.28 -6.72 -0.40
CA ILE A 16 3.85 -5.59 0.38
C ILE A 16 5.34 -5.77 0.64
N ARG A 17 5.79 -6.98 0.99
CA ARG A 17 7.20 -7.23 1.30
C ARG A 17 8.09 -7.02 0.08
N ALA A 18 7.68 -7.53 -1.07
CA ALA A 18 8.41 -7.33 -2.31
C ALA A 18 8.40 -5.85 -2.74
N ALA A 19 7.25 -5.18 -2.63
CA ALA A 19 7.14 -3.75 -2.90
C ALA A 19 8.04 -2.91 -1.98
N ALA A 20 8.08 -3.22 -0.68
CA ALA A 20 8.96 -2.55 0.26
C ALA A 20 10.44 -2.75 -0.11
N LYS A 21 10.83 -3.96 -0.53
CA LYS A 21 12.19 -4.25 -1.02
C LYS A 21 12.53 -3.46 -2.28
N LEU A 22 11.61 -3.40 -3.26
CA LEU A 22 11.79 -2.64 -4.51
C LEU A 22 11.92 -1.13 -4.25
N LEU A 23 11.21 -0.61 -3.26
CA LEU A 23 11.26 0.79 -2.85
C LEU A 23 12.44 1.11 -1.90
N GLY A 24 13.23 0.11 -1.50
CA GLY A 24 14.29 0.29 -0.50
C GLY A 24 13.76 0.73 0.87
N LYS A 25 12.55 0.30 1.24
CA LYS A 25 11.87 0.66 2.49
C LYS A 25 11.63 -0.57 3.36
N SER A 26 11.45 -0.32 4.65
CA SER A 26 10.99 -1.37 5.56
C SER A 26 9.52 -1.69 5.29
N TYR A 27 9.13 -2.94 5.56
CA TYR A 27 7.74 -3.39 5.51
C TYR A 27 6.83 -2.48 6.36
N GLN A 28 7.27 -2.15 7.58
CA GLN A 28 6.53 -1.26 8.48
C GLN A 28 6.33 0.14 7.91
N SER A 29 7.38 0.72 7.28
CA SER A 29 7.27 2.06 6.69
C SER A 29 6.25 2.08 5.55
N LEU A 30 6.23 1.05 4.70
CA LEU A 30 5.26 0.94 3.61
C LEU A 30 3.85 0.73 4.17
N GLN A 31 3.69 -0.14 5.18
CA GLN A 31 2.40 -0.39 5.84
C GLN A 31 1.84 0.88 6.50
N TRP A 32 2.68 1.64 7.22
CA TRP A 32 2.30 2.91 7.81
C TRP A 32 1.91 3.94 6.76
N TRP A 33 2.66 4.03 5.67
CA TRP A 33 2.34 4.94 4.58
C TRP A 33 0.99 4.60 3.95
N LEU A 34 0.70 3.31 3.72
CA LEU A 34 -0.59 2.85 3.21
C LEU A 34 -1.73 3.26 4.14
N ALA A 35 -1.62 2.96 5.44
CA ALA A 35 -2.64 3.31 6.43
C ALA A 35 -2.86 4.83 6.51
N ARG A 36 -1.77 5.62 6.55
CA ARG A 36 -1.84 7.09 6.63
C ARG A 36 -2.52 7.73 5.43
N ASN A 37 -2.33 7.15 4.24
CA ASN A 37 -2.92 7.66 3.01
C ASN A 37 -4.28 7.01 2.69
N GLY A 38 -4.79 6.15 3.58
CA GLY A 38 -6.06 5.46 3.39
C GLY A 38 -6.01 4.47 2.23
N TYR A 39 -4.92 3.72 2.09
CA TYR A 39 -4.78 2.62 1.14
C TYR A 39 -4.63 1.29 1.86
N ARG A 40 -5.08 0.23 1.19
CA ARG A 40 -4.94 -1.17 1.62
C ARG A 40 -4.57 -2.03 0.42
N ILE A 41 -3.97 -3.18 0.68
CA ILE A 41 -3.63 -4.14 -0.37
C ILE A 41 -4.52 -5.36 -0.23
N GLU A 42 -5.31 -5.63 -1.27
CA GLU A 42 -6.18 -6.80 -1.32
C GLU A 42 -5.48 -8.01 -1.94
N LYS A 43 -6.15 -9.17 -1.87
CA LYS A 43 -5.67 -10.42 -2.47
C LYS A 43 -5.33 -10.14 -3.96
N ARG A 44 -4.09 -10.45 -4.36
CA ARG A 44 -3.45 -10.15 -5.67
C ARG A 44 -2.68 -8.82 -5.79
N ALA A 45 -2.23 -8.23 -4.68
CA ALA A 45 -1.36 -7.05 -4.76
C ALA A 45 -2.05 -5.84 -5.43
N VAL A 46 -3.37 -5.73 -5.28
CA VAL A 46 -4.10 -4.57 -5.80
C VAL A 46 -4.10 -3.50 -4.71
N LEU A 47 -3.52 -2.34 -5.03
CA LEU A 47 -3.59 -1.16 -4.17
C LEU A 47 -4.99 -0.55 -4.28
N VAL A 48 -5.77 -0.65 -3.21
CA VAL A 48 -7.15 -0.15 -3.14
C VAL A 48 -7.19 0.99 -2.14
N LYS A 49 -7.82 2.11 -2.49
CA LYS A 49 -8.10 3.18 -1.53
C LYS A 49 -9.12 2.63 -0.52
N ALA A 50 -8.71 2.48 0.73
CA ALA A 50 -9.64 2.23 1.82
C ALA A 50 -10.61 3.42 1.86
N HIS A 51 -11.87 3.17 1.53
CA HIS A 51 -12.91 4.15 1.80
C HIS A 51 -12.84 4.51 3.29
N PRO A 52 -12.99 5.81 3.65
CA PRO A 52 -13.17 6.15 5.05
C PRO A 52 -14.35 5.32 5.54
N VAL A 53 -14.12 4.56 6.63
CA VAL A 53 -15.20 3.95 7.40
C VAL A 53 -16.18 5.09 7.63
N LYS A 54 -17.38 5.00 7.04
CA LYS A 54 -18.46 5.96 7.31
C LYS A 54 -18.53 6.04 8.83
N GLU A 55 -18.28 7.22 9.40
CA GLU A 55 -18.67 7.51 10.77
C GLU A 55 -20.15 7.14 10.87
N SER A 56 -20.41 6.02 11.55
CA SER A 56 -21.73 5.68 12.03
C SER A 56 -22.10 6.79 13.01
N LYS A 57 -23.00 7.67 12.58
CA LYS A 57 -23.67 8.65 13.42
C LYS A 57 -24.96 8.08 13.94
#